data_AF-A0A1E4R217-F1
#
_entry.id   AF-A0A1E4R217-F1
#
_cell.length_a   1.000
_cell.length_b   1.000
_cell.length_c   1.000
_cell.angle_alpha   90.00
_cell.angle_beta   90.00
_cell.angle_gamma   90.00
#
_symmetry.space_group_name_H-M   'P 1'
#
loop_
_entity.id
_entity.type
_entity.pdbx_description
1 polymer ?
#
loop_
_entity_poly.entity_id
_entity_poly.type
_entity_poly.pdbx_seq_one_letter_code
_entity_poly.pdbx_strand_id
1 'polypeptide(L)'
;MLLDCDEQLFMTYKQGNVEGAENLLTTWLEAEVDLQEDPKILGTSLSPKRFLVNEEMAMNIAFSTARKYWGRASTEMQMYFDKYGLDAKFVNDRLNAFFYTQKGKETFFEQLFAQHTIDLERLIWLVFGKRMQMEMPVNELQTIMLYKFQDEYLVHMMYKEHTSFWHWLFTKKVYSLFIHRPLEQFTFLYEIMGHFEDSMKMSCEHVDNFVNNYKVILDKCITHVDKNKSSCLAKKQLRLYQIVTHYCLSEGDYHRVKDFITSFEAEWRYSMYALTEKEKVLIAYILFHIANREQQSEKVIYYGEYLLEDERLNNYAIEILLEYKDLLPNRKPTPPAIIKNYQLNYLENLYAVLLDHYVKATHYEDGLLLLKEHVLASNKKINTSLVQKNYSSEQLIAIEAYVQQDIALQVNNSLQHIGLSVEEWRQNYRQPDVPYYIVAQSASLHMLNILRVLFVTEQFELFEKLIEIYKKYLLIDDHFEKLRVFISAYV
;
A
#
# COMPACT_ATOMS: atom_id res chain seq x y z
N MET A 1 9.90 -11.94 -28.50
CA MET A 1 11.32 -12.21 -28.77
C MET A 1 12.04 -11.88 -27.47
N LEU A 2 12.79 -12.82 -26.89
CA LEU A 2 13.57 -12.52 -25.69
C LEU A 2 14.83 -11.76 -26.08
N LEU A 3 15.45 -11.08 -25.11
CA LEU A 3 16.83 -10.61 -25.27
C LEU A 3 17.74 -11.84 -25.30
N ASP A 4 18.80 -11.80 -26.12
CA ASP A 4 19.74 -12.91 -26.25
C ASP A 4 20.33 -13.34 -24.90
N CYS A 5 20.59 -12.39 -24.00
CA CYS A 5 21.06 -12.69 -22.65
C CYS A 5 20.03 -13.45 -21.80
N ASP A 6 18.75 -13.08 -21.92
CA ASP A 6 17.67 -13.71 -21.16
C ASP A 6 17.43 -15.14 -21.65
N GLU A 7 17.49 -15.35 -22.96
CA GLU A 7 17.37 -16.68 -23.56
C GLU A 7 18.53 -17.58 -23.15
N GLN A 8 19.78 -17.08 -23.20
CA GLN A 8 20.94 -17.85 -22.76
C GLN A 8 20.85 -18.22 -21.27
N LEU A 9 20.50 -17.26 -20.39
CA LEU A 9 20.32 -17.52 -18.97
C LEU A 9 19.19 -18.52 -18.70
N PHE A 10 18.08 -18.41 -19.42
CA PHE A 10 16.95 -19.33 -19.29
C PHE A 10 17.31 -20.76 -19.72
N MET A 11 18.02 -20.90 -20.84
CA MET A 11 18.45 -22.20 -21.34
C MET A 11 19.43 -22.87 -20.38
N THR A 12 20.38 -22.11 -19.82
CA THR A 12 21.31 -22.63 -18.81
C THR A 12 20.59 -22.97 -17.50
N TYR A 13 19.65 -22.14 -17.05
CA TYR A 13 18.82 -22.42 -15.89
C TYR A 13 18.03 -23.74 -16.06
N LYS A 14 17.44 -23.96 -17.24
CA LYS A 14 16.70 -25.18 -17.57
C LYS A 14 17.59 -26.43 -17.56
N GLN A 15 18.88 -26.29 -17.88
CA GLN A 15 19.86 -27.38 -17.94
C GLN A 15 20.55 -27.66 -16.60
N GLY A 16 20.75 -26.64 -15.75
CA GLY A 16 21.64 -26.71 -14.59
C GLY A 16 21.14 -25.99 -13.32
N ASN A 17 19.86 -25.64 -13.24
CA ASN A 17 19.24 -24.90 -12.13
C ASN A 17 19.85 -23.50 -11.91
N VAL A 18 19.53 -22.83 -10.78
CA VAL A 18 20.06 -21.50 -10.43
C VAL A 18 21.59 -21.44 -10.49
N GLU A 19 22.27 -22.48 -10.00
CA GLU A 19 23.75 -22.56 -9.99
C GLU A 19 24.35 -22.51 -11.40
N GLY A 20 23.72 -23.17 -12.37
CA GLY A 20 24.14 -23.08 -13.77
C GLY A 20 24.08 -21.65 -14.31
N ALA A 21 23.00 -20.92 -14.00
CA ALA A 21 22.85 -19.53 -14.42
C ALA A 21 23.86 -18.60 -13.73
N GLU A 22 24.15 -18.79 -12.43
CA GLU A 22 25.19 -18.03 -11.70
C GLU A 22 26.61 -18.27 -12.26
N ASN A 23 26.91 -19.51 -12.67
CA ASN A 23 28.19 -19.84 -13.29
C ASN A 23 28.37 -19.12 -14.64
N LEU A 24 27.29 -19.06 -15.44
CA LEU A 24 27.29 -18.31 -16.69
C LEU A 24 27.51 -16.81 -16.46
N LEU A 25 26.83 -16.23 -15.47
CA LEU A 25 27.03 -14.83 -15.09
C LEU A 25 28.48 -14.56 -14.67
N THR A 26 29.07 -15.45 -13.88
CA THR A 26 30.47 -15.33 -13.42
C THR A 26 31.43 -15.34 -14.59
N THR A 27 31.24 -16.24 -15.55
CA THR A 27 32.04 -16.31 -16.78
C THR A 27 31.90 -15.04 -17.62
N TRP A 28 30.70 -14.47 -17.72
CA TRP A 28 30.49 -13.21 -18.43
C TRP A 28 31.12 -12.02 -17.73
N LEU A 29 31.05 -11.95 -16.40
CA LEU A 29 31.62 -10.88 -15.61
C LEU A 29 33.16 -10.89 -15.69
N GLU A 30 33.79 -12.06 -15.61
CA GLU A 30 35.24 -12.22 -15.76
C GLU A 30 35.76 -11.74 -17.14
N ALA A 31 34.91 -11.80 -18.16
CA ALA A 31 35.24 -11.31 -19.50
C ALA A 31 35.13 -9.77 -19.65
N GLU A 32 34.60 -9.06 -18.65
CA GLU A 32 34.35 -7.61 -18.70
C GLU A 32 35.22 -6.85 -17.68
N VAL A 33 36.36 -6.31 -18.14
CA VAL A 33 37.43 -5.71 -17.32
C VAL A 33 37.06 -4.35 -16.69
N ASP A 34 36.02 -3.68 -17.20
CA ASP A 34 35.67 -2.27 -16.84
C ASP A 34 34.55 -2.13 -15.80
N LEU A 35 34.10 -3.21 -15.16
CA LEU A 35 32.98 -3.17 -14.22
C LEU A 35 33.42 -2.79 -12.79
N GLN A 36 32.55 -2.08 -12.08
CA GLN A 36 32.76 -1.80 -10.65
C GLN A 36 32.87 -3.11 -9.86
N GLU A 37 33.62 -3.07 -8.76
CA GLU A 37 33.80 -4.22 -7.88
C GLU A 37 32.43 -4.67 -7.33
N ASP A 38 31.99 -5.86 -7.77
CA ASP A 38 30.69 -6.42 -7.41
C ASP A 38 30.69 -6.82 -5.92
N PRO A 39 29.82 -6.23 -5.08
CA PRO A 39 29.77 -6.56 -3.66
C PRO A 39 29.16 -7.96 -3.40
N LYS A 40 28.72 -8.67 -4.44
CA LYS A 40 28.15 -10.03 -4.40
C LYS A 40 27.01 -10.18 -3.37
N ILE A 41 26.21 -9.13 -3.19
CA ILE A 41 25.11 -9.11 -2.22
C ILE A 41 24.03 -10.12 -2.60
N LEU A 42 23.73 -10.20 -3.90
CA LEU A 42 22.76 -11.12 -4.49
C LEU A 42 23.46 -12.14 -5.41
N GLY A 43 24.71 -12.50 -5.15
CA GLY A 43 25.53 -13.28 -6.08
C GLY A 43 26.09 -12.41 -7.21
N THR A 44 26.49 -13.04 -8.32
CA THR A 44 27.14 -12.33 -9.43
C THR A 44 26.14 -11.41 -10.15
N SER A 45 26.54 -10.16 -10.36
CA SER A 45 25.79 -9.16 -11.14
C SER A 45 25.88 -9.43 -12.64
N LEU A 46 24.86 -8.98 -13.37
CA LEU A 46 24.77 -9.01 -14.82
C LEU A 46 25.16 -7.65 -15.40
N SER A 47 26.03 -7.63 -16.40
CA SER A 47 26.40 -6.38 -17.08
C SER A 47 25.18 -5.66 -17.67
N PRO A 48 24.92 -4.38 -17.32
CA PRO A 48 23.83 -3.60 -17.89
C PRO A 48 23.85 -3.53 -19.42
N LYS A 49 25.04 -3.58 -20.04
CA LYS A 49 25.20 -3.55 -21.51
C LYS A 49 24.53 -4.74 -22.22
N ARG A 50 24.26 -5.83 -21.50
CA ARG A 50 23.65 -7.05 -22.06
C ARG A 50 22.13 -6.99 -22.10
N PHE A 51 21.50 -6.18 -21.25
CA PHE A 51 20.03 -6.18 -21.10
C PHE A 51 19.37 -4.80 -21.21
N LEU A 52 20.15 -3.71 -21.13
CA LEU A 52 19.66 -2.38 -21.47
C LEU A 52 19.69 -2.19 -22.98
N VAL A 53 18.61 -1.64 -23.52
CA VAL A 53 18.45 -1.41 -24.95
C VAL A 53 17.98 0.01 -25.22
N ASN A 54 18.17 0.51 -26.43
CA ASN A 54 17.62 1.82 -26.82
C ASN A 54 16.09 1.77 -26.96
N GLU A 55 15.46 2.93 -27.10
CA GLU A 55 14.01 3.08 -27.19
C GLU A 55 13.38 2.27 -28.33
N GLU A 56 13.96 2.33 -29.53
CA GLU A 56 13.43 1.62 -30.70
C GLU A 56 13.42 0.11 -30.48
N MET A 57 14.51 -0.43 -29.95
CA MET A 57 14.64 -1.84 -29.63
C MET A 57 13.69 -2.24 -28.50
N ALA A 58 13.57 -1.42 -27.45
CA ALA A 58 12.61 -1.66 -26.37
C ALA A 58 11.17 -1.74 -26.89
N MET A 59 10.79 -0.78 -27.73
CA MET A 59 9.48 -0.72 -28.38
C MET A 59 9.24 -1.95 -29.27
N ASN A 60 10.23 -2.36 -30.06
CA ASN A 60 10.16 -3.55 -30.91
C ASN A 60 9.99 -4.83 -30.10
N ILE A 61 10.80 -5.01 -29.05
CA ILE A 61 10.79 -6.20 -28.20
C ILE A 61 9.45 -6.32 -27.48
N ALA A 62 8.98 -5.25 -26.82
CA ALA A 62 7.75 -5.25 -26.07
C ALA A 62 6.54 -5.50 -27.00
N PHE A 63 6.43 -4.75 -28.10
CA PHE A 63 5.31 -4.85 -29.03
C PHE A 63 5.26 -6.20 -29.76
N SER A 64 6.41 -6.71 -30.24
CA SER A 64 6.45 -8.01 -30.92
C SER A 64 6.12 -9.16 -29.98
N THR A 65 6.52 -9.06 -28.70
CA THR A 65 6.21 -10.05 -27.68
C THR A 65 4.73 -10.00 -27.32
N ALA A 66 4.17 -8.83 -27.06
CA ALA A 66 2.73 -8.64 -26.87
C ALA A 66 1.93 -9.18 -28.06
N ARG A 67 2.35 -8.90 -29.30
CA ARG A 67 1.71 -9.43 -30.51
C ARG A 67 1.77 -10.95 -30.59
N LYS A 68 2.88 -11.58 -30.21
CA LYS A 68 3.05 -13.03 -30.23
C LYS A 68 2.07 -13.73 -29.27
N TYR A 69 1.95 -13.21 -28.05
CA TYR A 69 1.19 -13.88 -26.98
C TYR A 69 -0.26 -13.39 -26.83
N TRP A 70 -0.53 -12.14 -27.18
CA TRP A 70 -1.83 -11.49 -26.99
C TRP A 70 -2.47 -10.97 -28.29
N GLY A 71 -1.75 -11.02 -29.43
CA GLY A 71 -2.23 -10.49 -30.71
C GLY A 71 -3.27 -11.36 -31.41
N ARG A 72 -3.55 -12.56 -30.91
CA ARG A 72 -4.65 -13.43 -31.35
C ARG A 72 -5.33 -14.02 -30.13
N ALA A 73 -6.65 -14.04 -30.11
CA ALA A 73 -7.40 -14.70 -29.05
C ALA A 73 -7.17 -16.22 -29.14
N SER A 74 -6.55 -16.79 -28.10
CA SER A 74 -6.45 -18.24 -27.91
C SER A 74 -7.84 -18.87 -27.83
N THR A 75 -7.95 -20.18 -27.99
CA THR A 75 -9.23 -20.89 -27.84
C THR A 75 -9.89 -20.60 -26.49
N GLU A 76 -9.09 -20.50 -25.43
CA GLU A 76 -9.54 -20.15 -24.08
C GLU A 76 -10.07 -18.71 -24.00
N MET A 77 -9.35 -17.74 -24.61
CA MET A 77 -9.83 -16.36 -24.71
C MET A 77 -11.11 -16.26 -25.54
N GLN A 78 -11.24 -17.03 -26.63
CA GLN A 78 -12.46 -17.04 -27.45
C GLN A 78 -13.66 -17.56 -26.67
N MET A 79 -13.51 -18.72 -26.00
CA MET A 79 -14.54 -19.25 -25.10
C MET A 79 -14.91 -18.26 -24.00
N TYR A 80 -13.91 -17.53 -23.49
CA TYR A 80 -14.12 -16.48 -22.49
C TYR A 80 -14.94 -15.32 -23.08
N PHE A 81 -14.57 -14.76 -24.23
CA PHE A 81 -15.32 -13.68 -24.87
C PHE A 81 -16.75 -14.09 -25.25
N ASP A 82 -16.93 -15.31 -25.77
CA ASP A 82 -18.23 -15.87 -26.14
C ASP A 82 -19.16 -15.98 -24.92
N LYS A 83 -18.65 -16.40 -23.76
CA LYS A 83 -19.40 -16.49 -22.49
C LYS A 83 -20.04 -15.16 -22.09
N TYR A 84 -19.45 -14.04 -22.51
CA TYR A 84 -19.91 -12.70 -22.18
C TYR A 84 -20.48 -11.94 -23.38
N GLY A 85 -20.82 -12.66 -24.46
CA GLY A 85 -21.52 -12.11 -25.61
C GLY A 85 -20.66 -11.20 -26.51
N LEU A 86 -19.33 -11.31 -26.43
CA LEU A 86 -18.41 -10.61 -27.32
C LEU A 86 -18.08 -11.50 -28.53
N ASP A 87 -18.34 -11.00 -29.74
CA ASP A 87 -18.02 -11.72 -30.98
C ASP A 87 -16.49 -11.91 -31.11
N ALA A 88 -16.04 -13.16 -30.99
CA ALA A 88 -14.63 -13.54 -31.10
C ALA A 88 -13.98 -13.09 -32.43
N LYS A 89 -14.76 -13.00 -33.52
CA LYS A 89 -14.25 -12.49 -34.80
C LYS A 89 -13.96 -11.00 -34.72
N PHE A 90 -14.91 -10.22 -34.20
CA PHE A 90 -14.71 -8.79 -33.95
C PHE A 90 -13.51 -8.51 -33.04
N VAL A 91 -13.33 -9.33 -31.99
CA VAL A 91 -12.20 -9.19 -31.07
C VAL A 91 -10.85 -9.40 -31.78
N ASN A 92 -10.74 -10.48 -32.56
CA ASN A 92 -9.53 -10.78 -33.32
C ASN A 92 -9.24 -9.72 -34.39
N ASP A 93 -10.27 -9.22 -35.08
CA ASP A 93 -10.12 -8.17 -36.10
C ASP A 93 -9.60 -6.86 -35.48
N ARG A 94 -10.11 -6.49 -34.30
CA ARG A 94 -9.64 -5.33 -33.52
C ARG A 94 -8.18 -5.47 -33.07
N LEU A 95 -7.83 -6.63 -32.49
CA LEU A 95 -6.45 -6.92 -32.06
C LEU A 95 -5.49 -6.89 -33.26
N ASN A 96 -5.87 -7.50 -34.38
CA ASN A 96 -5.09 -7.45 -35.60
C ASN A 96 -4.95 -6.00 -36.12
N ALA A 97 -6.02 -5.22 -36.16
CA ALA A 97 -5.93 -3.82 -36.60
C ALA A 97 -4.97 -3.00 -35.71
N PHE A 98 -4.98 -3.24 -34.40
CA PHE A 98 -4.06 -2.60 -33.46
C PHE A 98 -2.60 -3.01 -33.71
N PHE A 99 -2.31 -4.32 -33.71
CA PHE A 99 -0.94 -4.83 -33.79
C PHE A 99 -0.24 -4.69 -35.15
N TYR A 100 -0.99 -4.36 -36.21
CA TYR A 100 -0.46 -4.19 -37.57
C TYR A 100 -0.33 -2.71 -37.99
N THR A 101 -0.52 -1.77 -37.07
CA THR A 101 -0.32 -0.33 -37.33
C THR A 101 0.83 0.23 -36.53
N GLN A 102 1.58 1.17 -37.13
CA GLN A 102 2.62 1.93 -36.42
C GLN A 102 2.04 2.74 -35.26
N LYS A 103 0.85 3.32 -35.46
CA LYS A 103 0.11 4.02 -34.41
C LYS A 103 -0.20 3.12 -33.21
N GLY A 104 -0.59 1.86 -33.44
CA GLY A 104 -0.83 0.90 -32.37
C GLY A 104 0.43 0.58 -31.58
N LYS A 105 1.58 0.50 -32.25
CA LYS A 105 2.89 0.32 -31.63
C LYS A 105 3.29 1.49 -30.74
N GLU A 106 3.16 2.72 -31.23
CA GLU A 106 3.42 3.94 -30.47
C GLU A 106 2.49 4.04 -29.26
N THR A 107 1.18 3.87 -29.48
CA THR A 107 0.17 3.91 -28.41
C THR A 107 0.43 2.85 -27.34
N PHE A 108 0.82 1.63 -27.74
CA PHE A 108 1.18 0.56 -26.81
C PHE A 108 2.38 0.95 -25.94
N PHE A 109 3.43 1.48 -26.57
CA PHE A 109 4.65 1.85 -25.86
C PHE A 109 4.46 3.04 -24.93
N GLU A 110 3.69 4.06 -25.34
CA GLU A 110 3.31 5.18 -24.48
C GLU A 110 2.59 4.71 -23.22
N GLN A 111 1.63 3.78 -23.36
CA GLN A 111 0.92 3.21 -22.22
C GLN A 111 1.82 2.35 -21.32
N LEU A 112 2.67 1.52 -21.93
CA LEU A 112 3.65 0.71 -21.19
C LEU A 112 4.65 1.60 -20.44
N PHE A 113 5.09 2.70 -21.04
CA PHE A 113 5.98 3.66 -20.40
C PHE A 113 5.29 4.39 -19.23
N ALA A 114 4.05 4.84 -19.42
CA ALA A 114 3.30 5.57 -18.41
C ALA A 114 2.87 4.71 -17.20
N GLN A 115 2.64 3.41 -17.41
CA GLN A 115 2.18 2.49 -16.36
C GLN A 115 3.30 1.58 -15.82
N HIS A 116 4.49 1.60 -16.44
CA HIS A 116 5.63 0.69 -16.24
C HIS A 116 5.35 -0.79 -16.46
N THR A 117 4.08 -1.18 -16.52
CA THR A 117 3.63 -2.54 -16.75
C THR A 117 2.42 -2.58 -17.66
N ILE A 118 2.36 -3.61 -18.50
CA ILE A 118 1.17 -3.93 -19.28
C ILE A 118 0.92 -5.44 -19.22
N ASP A 119 -0.35 -5.79 -19.03
CA ASP A 119 -0.86 -7.15 -19.03
C ASP A 119 -1.96 -7.27 -20.11
N LEU A 120 -2.53 -8.46 -20.25
CA LEU A 120 -3.60 -8.70 -21.22
C LEU A 120 -4.81 -7.78 -20.96
N GLU A 121 -5.23 -7.60 -19.71
CA GLU A 121 -6.42 -6.81 -19.38
C GLU A 121 -6.26 -5.35 -19.80
N ARG A 122 -5.11 -4.75 -19.49
CA ARG A 122 -4.76 -3.38 -19.90
C ARG A 122 -4.64 -3.25 -21.41
N LEU A 123 -4.09 -4.24 -22.10
CA LEU A 123 -4.07 -4.26 -23.56
C LEU A 123 -5.50 -4.27 -24.13
N ILE A 124 -6.39 -5.11 -23.60
CA ILE A 124 -7.79 -5.13 -24.05
C ILE A 124 -8.45 -3.77 -23.78
N TRP A 125 -8.23 -3.15 -22.62
CA TRP A 125 -8.73 -1.78 -22.41
C TRP A 125 -8.19 -0.82 -23.47
N LEU A 126 -6.88 -0.86 -23.77
CA LEU A 126 -6.28 0.00 -24.77
C LEU A 126 -6.89 -0.16 -26.16
N VAL A 127 -7.11 -1.40 -26.60
CA VAL A 127 -7.62 -1.72 -27.94
C VAL A 127 -9.11 -1.38 -28.09
N PHE A 128 -9.89 -1.52 -27.01
CA PHE A 128 -11.34 -1.35 -27.04
C PHE A 128 -11.83 -0.02 -26.46
N GLY A 129 -10.95 0.75 -25.82
CA GLY A 129 -11.25 2.06 -25.21
C GLY A 129 -12.19 2.00 -24.00
N LYS A 130 -12.50 0.81 -23.48
CA LYS A 130 -13.36 0.60 -22.31
C LYS A 130 -12.75 -0.44 -21.38
N ARG A 131 -12.80 -0.16 -20.07
CA ARG A 131 -12.51 -1.17 -19.05
C ARG A 131 -13.58 -2.26 -19.13
N MET A 132 -13.16 -3.49 -19.29
CA MET A 132 -14.02 -4.65 -19.14
C MET A 132 -13.99 -5.06 -17.67
N GLN A 133 -15.15 -5.13 -17.00
CA GLN A 133 -15.24 -5.59 -15.61
C GLN A 133 -15.15 -7.12 -15.54
N MET A 134 -14.06 -7.68 -16.06
CA MET A 134 -13.94 -9.10 -16.38
C MET A 134 -12.51 -9.56 -16.15
N GLU A 135 -12.33 -10.56 -15.28
CA GLU A 135 -11.03 -11.10 -14.93
C GLU A 135 -10.48 -11.95 -16.10
N MET A 136 -9.46 -11.45 -16.78
CA MET A 136 -8.90 -12.08 -17.98
C MET A 136 -8.21 -13.41 -17.65
N PRO A 137 -8.25 -14.42 -18.55
CA PRO A 137 -7.56 -15.68 -18.34
C PRO A 137 -6.03 -15.50 -18.27
N VAL A 138 -5.38 -16.29 -17.41
CA VAL A 138 -3.91 -16.26 -17.22
C VAL A 138 -3.21 -16.90 -18.42
N ASN A 139 -2.71 -16.07 -19.33
CA ASN A 139 -1.91 -16.46 -20.48
C ASN A 139 -0.48 -16.88 -20.11
N GLU A 140 0.24 -17.46 -21.08
CA GLU A 140 1.67 -17.77 -20.97
C GLU A 140 2.52 -16.53 -20.65
N LEU A 141 2.25 -15.40 -21.30
CA LEU A 141 2.81 -14.09 -20.93
C LEU A 141 1.84 -13.39 -19.98
N GLN A 142 2.30 -13.13 -18.76
CA GLN A 142 1.52 -12.49 -17.70
C GLN A 142 1.63 -10.97 -17.77
N THR A 143 2.86 -10.45 -17.86
CA THR A 143 3.12 -9.01 -17.82
C THR A 143 4.40 -8.66 -18.57
N ILE A 144 4.44 -7.49 -19.20
CA ILE A 144 5.66 -6.86 -19.69
C ILE A 144 5.95 -5.64 -18.82
N MET A 145 7.17 -5.52 -18.33
CA MET A 145 7.67 -4.40 -17.54
C MET A 145 8.62 -3.54 -18.38
N LEU A 146 8.58 -2.23 -18.16
CA LEU A 146 9.43 -1.25 -18.85
C LEU A 146 9.91 -0.16 -17.90
N TYR A 147 11.23 0.02 -17.83
CA TYR A 147 11.88 1.08 -17.05
C TYR A 147 12.94 1.81 -17.84
N LYS A 148 12.95 3.14 -17.73
CA LYS A 148 13.93 4.01 -18.38
C LYS A 148 15.07 4.35 -17.44
N PHE A 149 16.29 4.25 -17.95
CA PHE A 149 17.54 4.60 -17.31
C PHE A 149 18.32 5.55 -18.22
N GLN A 150 18.19 6.85 -17.98
CA GLN A 150 18.70 7.89 -18.88
C GLN A 150 18.19 7.71 -20.32
N ASP A 151 19.02 7.25 -21.27
CA ASP A 151 18.68 7.07 -22.69
C ASP A 151 18.43 5.60 -23.07
N GLU A 152 18.48 4.70 -22.08
CA GLU A 152 18.33 3.26 -22.24
C GLU A 152 17.10 2.74 -21.49
N TYR A 153 16.65 1.53 -21.84
CA TYR A 153 15.44 0.91 -21.33
C TYR A 153 15.71 -0.53 -20.90
N LEU A 154 15.19 -0.90 -19.75
CA LEU A 154 15.00 -2.26 -19.30
C LEU A 154 13.62 -2.73 -19.75
N VAL A 155 13.57 -3.72 -20.64
CA VAL A 155 12.34 -4.46 -20.95
C VAL A 155 12.44 -5.84 -20.31
N HIS A 156 11.42 -6.22 -19.55
CA HIS A 156 11.39 -7.54 -18.90
C HIS A 156 10.03 -8.20 -19.03
N MET A 157 10.02 -9.50 -19.29
CA MET A 157 8.81 -10.28 -19.51
C MET A 157 8.61 -11.27 -18.37
N MET A 158 7.39 -11.28 -17.84
CA MET A 158 6.96 -12.23 -16.82
C MET A 158 6.12 -13.31 -17.50
N TYR A 159 6.63 -14.54 -17.51
CA TYR A 159 5.92 -15.70 -18.03
C TYR A 159 5.42 -16.60 -16.91
N LYS A 160 4.30 -17.27 -17.18
CA LYS A 160 3.68 -18.27 -16.31
C LYS A 160 4.53 -19.54 -16.18
N GLU A 161 5.23 -19.92 -17.25
CA GLU A 161 6.15 -21.06 -17.20
C GLU A 161 7.45 -20.62 -16.54
N HIS A 162 7.92 -21.38 -15.55
CA HIS A 162 9.11 -21.05 -14.75
C HIS A 162 9.05 -19.67 -14.09
N THR A 163 7.89 -19.27 -13.54
CA THR A 163 7.65 -17.97 -12.89
C THR A 163 8.77 -17.52 -11.93
N SER A 164 9.26 -18.42 -11.07
CA SER A 164 10.34 -18.10 -10.11
C SER A 164 11.64 -17.66 -10.80
N PHE A 165 11.97 -18.22 -11.97
CA PHE A 165 13.13 -17.79 -12.76
C PHE A 165 12.97 -16.37 -13.28
N TRP A 166 11.81 -16.02 -13.84
CA TRP A 166 11.58 -14.68 -14.39
C TRP A 166 11.62 -13.60 -13.31
N HIS A 167 11.13 -13.91 -12.10
CA HIS A 167 11.27 -13.02 -10.94
C HIS A 167 12.71 -12.94 -10.43
N TRP A 168 13.45 -14.05 -10.38
CA TRP A 168 14.87 -14.04 -10.05
C TRP A 168 15.67 -13.20 -11.06
N LEU A 169 15.42 -13.36 -12.36
CA LEU A 169 16.11 -12.61 -13.41
C LEU A 169 15.80 -11.11 -13.33
N PHE A 170 14.54 -10.74 -13.08
CA PHE A 170 14.17 -9.34 -12.86
C PHE A 170 14.96 -8.74 -11.69
N THR A 171 14.94 -9.44 -10.55
CA THR A 171 15.68 -9.07 -9.34
C THR A 171 17.16 -8.88 -9.64
N LYS A 172 17.77 -9.80 -10.37
CA LYS A 172 19.17 -9.73 -10.79
C LYS A 172 19.48 -8.52 -11.67
N LYS A 173 18.62 -8.21 -12.64
CA LYS A 173 18.79 -7.03 -13.51
C LYS A 173 18.73 -5.75 -12.68
N VAL A 174 17.73 -5.59 -11.81
CA VAL A 174 17.59 -4.41 -10.94
C VAL A 174 18.77 -4.28 -9.97
N TYR A 175 19.17 -5.38 -9.31
CA TYR A 175 20.38 -5.42 -8.48
C TYR A 175 21.61 -4.93 -9.24
N SER A 176 21.80 -5.44 -10.46
CA SER A 176 22.96 -5.08 -11.27
C SER A 176 22.96 -3.62 -11.70
N LEU A 177 21.79 -3.01 -11.89
CA LEU A 177 21.68 -1.58 -12.12
C LEU A 177 22.10 -0.78 -10.89
N PHE A 178 21.75 -1.21 -9.67
CA PHE A 178 22.22 -0.53 -8.44
C PHE A 178 23.73 -0.60 -8.24
N ILE A 179 24.38 -1.68 -8.73
CA ILE A 179 25.83 -1.82 -8.64
C ILE A 179 26.53 -0.98 -9.72
N HIS A 180 26.04 -1.03 -10.96
CA HIS A 180 26.80 -0.55 -12.12
C HIS A 180 26.35 0.80 -12.69
N ARG A 181 25.19 1.34 -12.28
CA ARG A 181 24.66 2.61 -12.80
C ARG A 181 24.52 3.66 -11.69
N PRO A 182 24.85 4.94 -11.96
CA PRO A 182 24.57 6.03 -11.04
C PRO A 182 23.06 6.13 -10.73
N LEU A 183 22.71 6.40 -9.48
CA LEU A 183 21.31 6.53 -9.07
C LEU A 183 20.58 7.66 -9.80
N GLU A 184 21.28 8.70 -10.24
CA GLU A 184 20.72 9.83 -10.98
C GLU A 184 20.03 9.40 -12.28
N GLN A 185 20.38 8.22 -12.81
CA GLN A 185 19.76 7.66 -14.01
C GLN A 185 18.41 6.99 -13.74
N PHE A 186 18.06 6.73 -12.47
CA PHE A 186 16.82 6.06 -12.08
C PHE A 186 15.67 7.07 -12.06
N THR A 187 14.71 6.92 -12.98
CA THR A 187 13.59 7.87 -13.13
C THR A 187 12.35 7.47 -12.30
N PHE A 188 12.09 6.17 -12.16
CA PHE A 188 10.85 5.62 -11.56
C PHE A 188 11.20 4.65 -10.43
N LEU A 189 11.81 5.20 -9.38
CA LEU A 189 12.44 4.39 -8.35
C LEU A 189 11.40 3.65 -7.48
N TYR A 190 10.29 4.28 -7.12
CA TYR A 190 9.28 3.63 -6.28
C TYR A 190 8.64 2.44 -6.98
N GLU A 191 8.33 2.60 -8.27
CA GLU A 191 7.70 1.58 -9.08
C GLU A 191 8.64 0.39 -9.30
N ILE A 192 9.93 0.63 -9.59
CA ILE A 192 10.88 -0.47 -9.77
C ILE A 192 11.18 -1.18 -8.46
N MET A 193 11.23 -0.46 -7.34
CA MET A 193 11.43 -1.04 -6.02
C MET A 193 10.24 -1.89 -5.58
N GLY A 194 9.01 -1.43 -5.85
CA GLY A 194 7.80 -2.24 -5.64
C GLY A 194 7.84 -3.57 -6.39
N HIS A 195 8.15 -3.55 -7.69
CA HIS A 195 8.28 -4.81 -8.45
C HIS A 195 9.49 -5.65 -8.05
N PHE A 196 10.55 -5.03 -7.52
CA PHE A 196 11.71 -5.73 -6.97
C PHE A 196 11.33 -6.49 -5.70
N GLU A 197 10.59 -5.86 -4.79
CA GLU A 197 10.04 -6.50 -3.58
C GLU A 197 9.10 -7.67 -3.94
N ASP A 198 8.16 -7.43 -4.84
CA ASP A 198 7.23 -8.47 -5.33
C ASP A 198 7.99 -9.64 -5.95
N SER A 199 9.00 -9.37 -6.78
CA SER A 199 9.79 -10.42 -7.42
C SER A 199 10.68 -11.18 -6.45
N MET A 200 11.28 -10.48 -5.48
CA MET A 200 12.01 -11.11 -4.39
C MET A 200 11.10 -12.09 -3.64
N LYS A 201 9.87 -11.68 -3.31
CA LYS A 201 8.88 -12.52 -2.63
C LYS A 201 8.52 -13.77 -3.43
N MET A 202 8.19 -13.61 -4.72
CA MET A 202 7.82 -14.71 -5.62
C MET A 202 8.99 -15.66 -5.93
N SER A 203 10.23 -15.16 -5.91
CA SER A 203 11.42 -16.01 -6.09
C SER A 203 11.78 -16.83 -4.85
N CYS A 204 11.28 -16.46 -3.67
CA CYS A 204 11.65 -17.01 -2.37
C CYS A 204 10.48 -17.69 -1.62
N GLU A 205 9.43 -18.16 -2.31
CA GLU A 205 8.21 -18.74 -1.72
C GLU A 205 8.44 -19.90 -0.71
N HIS A 206 9.65 -20.48 -0.66
CA HIS A 206 10.01 -21.57 0.25
C HIS A 206 10.97 -21.17 1.38
N VAL A 207 11.29 -19.88 1.54
CA VAL A 207 12.25 -19.42 2.55
C VAL A 207 11.51 -18.96 3.80
N ASP A 208 11.50 -19.82 4.83
CA ASP A 208 11.24 -19.41 6.20
C ASP A 208 12.21 -18.26 6.51
N ASN A 209 11.70 -17.02 6.63
CA ASN A 209 12.43 -15.76 6.89
C ASN A 209 12.70 -14.80 5.71
N PHE A 210 11.84 -14.79 4.67
CA PHE A 210 11.85 -13.78 3.60
C PHE A 210 12.02 -12.33 4.09
N VAL A 211 11.25 -11.94 5.10
CA VAL A 211 11.20 -10.55 5.62
C VAL A 211 12.59 -10.06 6.05
N ASN A 212 13.31 -10.84 6.85
CA ASN A 212 14.64 -10.44 7.30
C ASN A 212 15.67 -10.48 6.17
N ASN A 213 15.59 -11.46 5.28
CA ASN A 213 16.50 -11.56 4.14
C ASN A 213 16.34 -10.36 3.20
N TYR A 214 15.10 -9.97 2.90
CA TYR A 214 14.80 -8.82 2.06
C TYR A 214 15.34 -7.51 2.68
N LYS A 215 15.09 -7.27 3.97
CA LYS A 215 15.65 -6.10 4.69
C LYS A 215 17.17 -6.06 4.61
N VAL A 216 17.85 -7.17 4.89
CA VAL A 216 19.32 -7.25 4.85
C VAL A 216 19.86 -6.99 3.45
N ILE A 217 19.23 -7.54 2.42
CA ILE A 217 19.61 -7.32 1.02
C ILE A 217 19.43 -5.86 0.64
N LEU A 218 18.27 -5.27 0.95
CA LEU A 218 17.98 -3.86 0.72
C LEU A 218 19.01 -2.96 1.39
N ASP A 219 19.30 -3.19 2.67
CA ASP A 219 20.28 -2.40 3.43
C ASP A 219 21.68 -2.48 2.83
N LYS A 220 22.11 -3.67 2.39
CA LYS A 220 23.41 -3.85 1.73
C LYS A 220 23.46 -3.11 0.40
N CYS A 221 22.41 -3.21 -0.42
CA CYS A 221 22.33 -2.50 -1.69
C CYS A 221 22.38 -0.98 -1.48
N ILE A 222 21.57 -0.46 -0.56
CA ILE A 222 21.54 0.97 -0.24
C ILE A 222 22.88 1.44 0.32
N THR A 223 23.49 0.69 1.24
CA THR A 223 24.81 1.02 1.78
C THR A 223 25.89 1.06 0.69
N HIS A 224 25.83 0.15 -0.29
CA HIS A 224 26.76 0.18 -1.43
C HIS A 224 26.55 1.46 -2.25
N VAL A 225 25.29 1.77 -2.56
CA VAL A 225 24.91 2.94 -3.33
C VAL A 225 25.28 4.25 -2.61
N ASP A 226 25.12 4.34 -1.28
CA ASP A 226 25.47 5.52 -0.49
C ASP A 226 26.98 5.83 -0.48
N LYS A 227 27.83 4.83 -0.70
CA LYS A 227 29.28 5.06 -0.81
C LYS A 227 29.64 5.91 -2.03
N ASN A 228 28.78 5.92 -3.06
CA ASN A 228 28.87 6.88 -4.16
C ASN A 228 28.32 8.23 -3.67
N LYS A 229 29.22 9.22 -3.56
CA LYS A 229 29.04 10.45 -2.76
C LYS A 229 28.06 11.50 -3.31
N SER A 230 27.34 11.24 -4.41
CA SER A 230 26.44 12.24 -4.99
C SER A 230 25.07 12.23 -4.28
N SER A 231 24.71 13.35 -3.65
CA SER A 231 23.34 13.58 -3.21
C SER A 231 22.46 13.82 -4.44
N CYS A 232 21.45 12.98 -4.65
CA CYS A 232 20.47 13.12 -5.73
C CYS A 232 19.06 12.75 -5.27
N LEU A 233 18.06 13.14 -6.05
CA LEU A 233 16.65 12.86 -5.74
C LEU A 233 16.38 11.35 -5.62
N ALA A 234 16.93 10.53 -6.52
CA ALA A 234 16.78 9.08 -6.47
C ALA A 234 17.34 8.49 -5.17
N LYS A 235 18.48 8.99 -4.67
CA LYS A 235 19.04 8.56 -3.38
C LYS A 235 18.07 8.87 -2.24
N LYS A 236 17.49 10.07 -2.22
CA LYS A 236 16.49 10.48 -1.22
C LYS A 236 15.26 9.57 -1.27
N GLN A 237 14.72 9.31 -2.45
CA GLN A 237 13.58 8.42 -2.66
C GLN A 237 13.89 6.98 -2.19
N LEU A 238 15.11 6.47 -2.47
CA LEU A 238 15.55 5.14 -2.04
C LEU A 238 15.58 5.02 -0.51
N ARG A 239 16.08 6.06 0.17
CA ARG A 239 16.13 6.12 1.64
C ARG A 239 14.73 6.20 2.27
N LEU A 240 13.81 6.96 1.66
CA LEU A 240 12.41 6.97 2.10
C LEU A 240 11.75 5.60 1.93
N TYR A 241 11.98 4.94 0.79
CA TYR A 241 11.52 3.58 0.57
C TYR A 241 12.07 2.63 1.64
N GLN A 242 13.37 2.72 1.97
CA GLN A 242 13.97 1.95 3.07
C GLN A 242 13.23 2.17 4.40
N ILE A 243 12.96 3.42 4.78
CA ILE A 243 12.24 3.75 6.01
C ILE A 243 10.85 3.10 6.03
N VAL A 244 10.09 3.26 4.95
CA VAL A 244 8.73 2.73 4.82
C VAL A 244 8.73 1.20 4.87
N THR A 245 9.59 0.55 4.08
CA THR A 245 9.73 -0.92 4.08
C THR A 245 10.08 -1.45 5.46
N HIS A 246 11.06 -0.84 6.14
CA HIS A 246 11.43 -1.27 7.48
C HIS A 246 10.27 -1.10 8.46
N TYR A 247 9.53 0.02 8.39
CA TYR A 247 8.35 0.24 9.21
C TYR A 247 7.26 -0.82 8.97
N CYS A 248 6.83 -1.02 7.71
CA CYS A 248 5.77 -1.96 7.34
C CYS A 248 6.10 -3.41 7.74
N LEU A 249 7.38 -3.78 7.65
CA LEU A 249 7.86 -5.13 7.96
C LEU A 249 8.35 -5.29 9.42
N SER A 250 8.21 -4.28 10.29
CA SER A 250 8.68 -4.36 11.68
C SER A 250 7.67 -5.07 12.58
N GLU A 251 8.13 -6.10 13.30
CA GLU A 251 7.34 -6.86 14.28
C GLU A 251 7.33 -6.20 15.68
N GLY A 252 7.33 -4.86 15.73
CA GLY A 252 7.22 -4.11 16.98
C GLY A 252 8.51 -3.48 17.53
N ASP A 253 9.68 -3.78 16.95
CA ASP A 253 10.91 -3.01 17.22
C ASP A 253 11.11 -1.93 16.15
N TYR A 254 10.99 -0.67 16.58
CA TYR A 254 11.09 0.51 15.72
C TYR A 254 12.37 1.33 15.95
N HIS A 255 13.33 0.85 16.74
CA HIS A 255 14.58 1.59 16.98
C HIS A 255 15.29 1.90 15.67
N ARG A 256 15.42 0.89 14.80
CA ARG A 256 16.06 1.04 13.50
C ARG A 256 15.34 2.00 12.56
N VAL A 257 14.00 2.03 12.59
CA VAL A 257 13.19 2.97 11.80
C VAL A 257 13.45 4.40 12.26
N LYS A 258 13.49 4.63 13.58
CA LYS A 258 13.81 5.94 14.17
C LYS A 258 15.22 6.40 13.83
N ASP A 259 16.20 5.48 13.84
CA ASP A 259 17.58 5.78 13.44
C ASP A 259 17.66 6.18 11.97
N PHE A 260 16.96 5.46 11.08
CA PHE A 260 16.90 5.81 9.67
C PHE A 260 16.24 7.18 9.44
N ILE A 261 15.11 7.47 10.11
CA ILE A 261 14.45 8.78 10.02
C ILE A 261 15.39 9.89 10.49
N THR A 262 16.05 9.71 11.65
CA THR A 262 16.97 10.71 12.21
C THR A 262 18.14 10.98 11.25
N SER A 263 18.74 9.93 10.69
CA SER A 263 19.82 10.05 9.70
C SER A 263 19.32 10.74 8.42
N PHE A 264 18.12 10.40 7.97
CA PHE A 264 17.52 10.95 6.76
C PHE A 264 17.23 12.45 6.91
N GLU A 265 16.59 12.85 8.01
CA GLU A 265 16.35 14.27 8.29
C GLU A 265 17.66 15.05 8.40
N ALA A 266 18.68 14.51 9.08
CA ALA A 266 19.98 15.16 9.21
C ALA A 266 20.68 15.37 7.85
N GLU A 267 20.62 14.39 6.95
CA GLU A 267 21.25 14.47 5.62
C GLU A 267 20.53 15.48 4.71
N TRP A 268 19.19 15.49 4.72
CA TRP A 268 18.42 16.20 3.70
C TRP A 268 17.86 17.56 4.13
N ARG A 269 17.70 17.85 5.44
CA ARG A 269 17.04 19.07 5.95
C ARG A 269 17.54 20.39 5.37
N TYR A 270 18.85 20.50 5.11
CA TYR A 270 19.50 21.72 4.59
C TYR A 270 20.13 21.52 3.21
N SER A 271 19.78 20.43 2.52
CA SER A 271 20.31 20.11 1.20
C SER A 271 19.55 20.83 0.07
N MET A 272 20.09 20.78 -1.15
CA MET A 272 19.37 21.18 -2.38
C MET A 272 18.07 20.37 -2.58
N TYR A 273 18.00 19.16 -2.01
CA TYR A 273 16.84 18.29 -2.05
C TYR A 273 16.15 18.24 -0.68
N ALA A 274 15.96 19.41 -0.05
CA ALA A 274 15.27 19.55 1.22
C ALA A 274 13.93 18.79 1.28
N LEU A 275 13.53 18.42 2.50
CA LEU A 275 12.28 17.68 2.72
C LEU A 275 11.09 18.51 2.25
N THR A 276 10.34 17.94 1.32
CA THR A 276 9.05 18.45 0.86
C THR A 276 7.99 18.20 1.93
N GLU A 277 6.88 18.93 1.89
CA GLU A 277 5.78 18.72 2.85
C GLU A 277 5.21 17.29 2.79
N LYS A 278 5.08 16.70 1.60
CA LYS A 278 4.70 15.29 1.43
C LYS A 278 5.58 14.36 2.26
N GLU A 279 6.90 14.53 2.19
CA GLU A 279 7.85 13.64 2.88
C GLU A 279 7.83 13.85 4.39
N LYS A 280 7.62 15.10 4.86
CA LYS A 280 7.42 15.39 6.28
C LYS A 280 6.13 14.76 6.81
N VAL A 281 5.04 14.84 6.04
CA VAL A 281 3.75 14.22 6.36
C VAL A 281 3.87 12.70 6.42
N LEU A 282 4.58 12.09 5.46
CA LEU A 282 4.90 10.66 5.46
C LEU A 282 5.65 10.24 6.74
N ILE A 283 6.72 10.96 7.07
CA ILE A 283 7.53 10.69 8.27
C ILE A 283 6.71 10.88 9.54
N ALA A 284 5.94 11.97 9.64
CA ALA A 284 5.08 12.25 10.78
C ALA A 284 4.02 11.15 10.97
N TYR A 285 3.44 10.63 9.90
CA TYR A 285 2.50 9.51 9.97
C TYR A 285 3.15 8.24 10.53
N ILE A 286 4.37 7.91 10.10
CA ILE A 286 5.13 6.77 10.64
C ILE A 286 5.42 6.99 12.14
N LEU A 287 5.92 8.17 12.50
CA LEU A 287 6.28 8.51 13.88
C LEU A 287 5.04 8.55 14.81
N PHE A 288 3.90 9.01 14.32
CA PHE A 288 2.61 8.96 15.01
C PHE A 288 2.25 7.53 15.44
N HIS A 289 2.34 6.57 14.50
CA HIS A 289 2.02 5.17 14.78
C HIS A 289 3.05 4.48 15.68
N ILE A 290 4.34 4.79 15.51
CA ILE A 290 5.39 4.30 16.42
C ILE A 290 5.13 4.82 17.84
N ALA A 291 4.85 6.10 18.00
CA ALA A 291 4.55 6.70 19.30
C ALA A 291 3.30 6.10 19.96
N ASN A 292 2.26 5.79 19.17
CA ASN A 292 1.06 5.11 19.65
C ASN A 292 1.38 3.70 20.18
N ARG A 293 2.16 2.92 19.43
CA ARG A 293 2.61 1.58 19.89
C ARG A 293 3.47 1.66 21.15
N GLU A 294 4.34 2.66 21.25
CA GLU A 294 5.18 2.93 22.43
C GLU A 294 4.43 3.62 23.58
N GLN A 295 3.13 3.89 23.44
CA GLN A 295 2.28 4.58 24.42
C GLN A 295 2.80 5.97 24.85
N GLN A 296 3.41 6.73 23.93
CA GLN A 296 3.98 8.06 24.18
C GLN A 296 2.97 9.17 23.82
N SER A 297 2.03 9.46 24.72
CA SER A 297 0.89 10.36 24.43
C SER A 297 1.27 11.73 23.85
N GLU A 298 2.23 12.45 24.45
CA GLU A 298 2.63 13.77 23.96
C GLU A 298 3.15 13.74 22.51
N LYS A 299 3.88 12.69 22.13
CA LYS A 299 4.37 12.56 20.75
C LYS A 299 3.25 12.18 19.79
N VAL A 300 2.33 11.32 20.22
CA VAL A 300 1.14 10.98 19.41
C VAL A 300 0.33 12.24 19.12
N ILE A 301 0.10 13.07 20.15
CA ILE A 301 -0.61 14.33 20.00
C ILE A 301 0.15 15.26 19.05
N TYR A 302 1.44 15.49 19.29
CA TYR A 302 2.27 16.35 18.45
C TYR A 302 2.23 15.97 16.96
N TYR A 303 2.47 14.69 16.63
CA TYR A 303 2.42 14.26 15.24
C TYR A 303 1.00 14.21 14.69
N GLY A 304 0.01 13.85 15.51
CA GLY A 304 -1.39 13.79 15.10
C GLY A 304 -1.95 15.16 14.74
N GLU A 305 -1.69 16.18 15.55
CA GLU A 305 -2.06 17.57 15.27
C GLU A 305 -1.36 18.09 14.01
N TYR A 306 -0.05 17.82 13.86
CA TYR A 306 0.68 18.18 12.65
C TYR A 306 0.06 17.58 11.38
N LEU A 307 -0.44 16.34 11.44
CA LEU A 307 -1.10 15.64 10.32
C LEU A 307 -2.50 16.20 9.99
N LEU A 308 -3.20 16.76 10.99
CA LEU A 308 -4.54 17.34 10.83
C LEU A 308 -4.52 18.80 10.40
N GLU A 309 -3.50 19.57 10.83
CA GLU A 309 -3.34 20.97 10.48
C GLU A 309 -3.36 21.15 8.95
N ASP A 310 -4.17 22.10 8.47
CA ASP A 310 -4.42 22.35 7.04
C ASP A 310 -4.79 21.11 6.21
N GLU A 311 -5.36 20.07 6.83
CA GLU A 311 -5.64 18.77 6.22
C GLU A 311 -4.40 18.10 5.58
N ARG A 312 -3.20 18.33 6.11
CA ARG A 312 -1.93 17.87 5.53
C ARG A 312 -1.92 16.40 5.11
N LEU A 313 -2.37 15.48 5.97
CA LEU A 313 -2.41 14.05 5.59
C LEU A 313 -3.36 13.79 4.41
N ASN A 314 -4.53 14.43 4.39
CA ASN A 314 -5.50 14.28 3.30
C ASN A 314 -4.95 14.84 1.98
N ASN A 315 -4.28 16.00 2.03
CA ASN A 315 -3.71 16.66 0.85
C ASN A 315 -2.66 15.81 0.13
N TYR A 316 -1.89 14.99 0.87
CA TYR A 316 -0.82 14.17 0.31
C TYR A 316 -1.14 12.66 0.28
N ALA A 317 -2.32 12.24 0.73
CA ALA A 317 -2.68 10.83 0.84
C ALA A 317 -2.62 10.08 -0.49
N ILE A 318 -3.06 10.70 -1.60
CA ILE A 318 -3.07 10.06 -2.92
C ILE A 318 -1.62 9.80 -3.38
N GLU A 319 -0.73 10.78 -3.25
CA GLU A 319 0.68 10.62 -3.63
C GLU A 319 1.36 9.55 -2.78
N ILE A 320 1.12 9.56 -1.46
CA ILE A 320 1.65 8.54 -0.54
C ILE A 320 1.11 7.15 -0.89
N LEU A 321 -0.17 7.01 -1.22
CA LEU A 321 -0.77 5.74 -1.63
C LEU A 321 -0.21 5.22 -2.96
N LEU A 322 0.10 6.10 -3.91
CA LEU A 322 0.70 5.72 -5.18
C LEU A 322 2.14 5.20 -4.99
N GLU A 323 2.92 5.86 -4.14
CA GLU A 323 4.34 5.53 -3.91
C GLU A 323 4.55 4.40 -2.88
N TYR A 324 3.68 4.30 -1.87
CA TYR A 324 3.88 3.47 -0.68
C TYR A 324 2.67 2.61 -0.28
N LYS A 325 1.72 2.40 -1.20
CA LYS A 325 0.53 1.52 -1.13
C LYS A 325 0.10 1.04 0.26
N ASP A 326 0.78 0.03 0.80
CA ASP A 326 0.41 -0.67 2.04
C ASP A 326 0.54 0.18 3.32
N LEU A 327 1.12 1.38 3.24
CA LEU A 327 1.31 2.24 4.40
C LEU A 327 -0.01 2.86 4.93
N LEU A 328 -0.91 3.26 4.02
CA LEU A 328 -2.15 3.96 4.36
C LEU A 328 -3.36 3.05 4.13
N PRO A 329 -4.06 2.57 5.18
CA PRO A 329 -5.32 1.85 5.02
C PRO A 329 -6.35 2.72 4.29
N ASN A 330 -6.84 2.29 3.12
CA ASN A 330 -7.65 3.14 2.23
C ASN A 330 -9.07 2.62 1.99
N ARG A 331 -9.70 1.98 2.98
CA ARG A 331 -11.13 1.70 2.89
C ARG A 331 -11.88 3.03 2.87
N LYS A 332 -12.95 3.12 2.04
CA LYS A 332 -13.78 4.33 1.96
C LYS A 332 -14.26 4.74 3.37
N PRO A 333 -14.08 6.00 3.79
CA PRO A 333 -14.50 6.45 5.10
C PRO A 333 -16.03 6.38 5.23
N THR A 334 -16.49 6.16 6.45
CA THR A 334 -17.90 6.03 6.82
C THR A 334 -18.28 7.03 7.91
N PRO A 335 -18.33 8.34 7.61
CA PRO A 335 -18.70 9.38 8.58
C PRO A 335 -20.03 9.14 9.35
N PRO A 336 -21.06 8.50 8.75
CA PRO A 336 -22.30 8.19 9.47
C PRO A 336 -22.22 6.95 10.37
N ALA A 337 -21.17 6.13 10.30
CA ALA A 337 -21.06 4.91 11.08
C ALA A 337 -20.26 5.11 12.38
N ILE A 338 -20.81 4.61 13.49
CA ILE A 338 -20.17 4.50 14.82
C ILE A 338 -19.58 3.09 14.96
N ILE A 339 -20.30 2.06 14.53
CA ILE A 339 -19.84 0.68 14.62
C ILE A 339 -19.07 0.32 13.35
N LYS A 340 -17.74 0.45 13.42
CA LYS A 340 -16.80 0.17 12.33
C LYS A 340 -15.41 -0.15 12.87
N ASN A 341 -14.58 -0.75 12.02
CA ASN A 341 -13.16 -0.90 12.28
C ASN A 341 -12.41 0.35 11.82
N TYR A 342 -12.03 1.20 12.77
CA TYR A 342 -11.34 2.47 12.50
C TYR A 342 -9.95 2.28 11.90
N GLN A 343 -9.33 1.10 12.02
CA GLN A 343 -8.00 0.82 11.47
C GLN A 343 -7.99 0.66 9.94
N LEU A 344 -9.16 0.51 9.30
CA LEU A 344 -9.24 0.25 7.86
C LEU A 344 -9.18 1.54 7.02
N ASN A 345 -9.27 2.71 7.64
CA ASN A 345 -9.14 4.01 6.99
C ASN A 345 -8.13 4.88 7.74
N TYR A 346 -7.13 5.42 7.04
CA TYR A 346 -6.04 6.19 7.63
C TYR A 346 -6.51 7.44 8.39
N LEU A 347 -7.54 8.15 7.93
CA LEU A 347 -8.10 9.32 8.63
C LEU A 347 -8.91 8.91 9.86
N GLU A 348 -9.81 7.94 9.71
CA GLU A 348 -10.61 7.45 10.85
C GLU A 348 -9.72 6.88 11.95
N ASN A 349 -8.63 6.21 11.57
CA ASN A 349 -7.64 5.72 12.51
C ASN A 349 -6.89 6.87 13.20
N LEU A 350 -6.42 7.87 12.44
CA LEU A 350 -5.77 9.06 12.97
C LEU A 350 -6.63 9.72 14.05
N TYR A 351 -7.90 9.99 13.75
CA TYR A 351 -8.81 10.61 14.72
C TYR A 351 -9.06 9.74 15.96
N ALA A 352 -9.26 8.42 15.78
CA ALA A 352 -9.52 7.51 16.89
C ALA A 352 -8.32 7.40 17.84
N VAL A 353 -7.11 7.26 17.29
CA VAL A 353 -5.86 7.21 18.07
C VAL A 353 -5.58 8.55 18.75
N LEU A 354 -5.79 9.68 18.05
CA LEU A 354 -5.58 11.00 18.63
C LEU A 354 -6.53 11.25 19.82
N LEU A 355 -7.82 10.90 19.67
CA LEU A 355 -8.80 11.00 20.76
C LEU A 355 -8.43 10.15 21.98
N ASP A 356 -7.94 8.92 21.76
CA ASP A 356 -7.46 8.06 22.83
C ASP A 356 -6.30 8.70 23.60
N HIS A 357 -5.37 9.32 22.89
CA HIS A 357 -4.22 9.96 23.51
C HIS A 357 -4.53 11.30 24.17
N TYR A 358 -5.49 12.09 23.66
CA TYR A 358 -6.03 13.24 24.40
C TYR A 358 -6.63 12.82 25.74
N VAL A 359 -7.41 11.74 25.76
CA VAL A 359 -7.99 11.21 27.00
C VAL A 359 -6.91 10.74 27.98
N LYS A 360 -5.86 10.05 27.50
CA LYS A 360 -4.73 9.59 28.33
C LYS A 360 -3.89 10.75 28.87
N ALA A 361 -3.68 11.80 28.08
CA ALA A 361 -2.94 12.99 28.47
C ALA A 361 -3.79 14.00 29.26
N THR A 362 -5.07 13.69 29.53
CA THR A 362 -6.03 14.58 30.20
C THR A 362 -6.37 15.88 29.44
N HIS A 363 -6.14 15.89 28.13
CA HIS A 363 -6.46 17.00 27.22
C HIS A 363 -7.93 16.91 26.75
N TYR A 364 -8.88 16.96 27.68
CA TYR A 364 -10.31 16.72 27.37
C TYR A 364 -10.95 17.83 26.53
N GLU A 365 -10.53 19.09 26.73
CA GLU A 365 -11.04 20.21 25.92
C GLU A 365 -10.60 20.09 24.46
N ASP A 366 -9.35 19.70 24.21
CA ASP A 366 -8.85 19.43 22.85
C ASP A 366 -9.58 18.23 22.24
N GLY A 367 -9.85 17.20 23.05
CA GLY A 367 -10.70 16.09 22.65
C GLY A 367 -12.12 16.53 22.26
N LEU A 368 -12.74 17.44 23.02
CA LEU A 368 -14.07 17.98 22.71
C LEU A 368 -14.05 18.82 21.43
N LEU A 369 -13.00 19.63 21.25
CA LEU A 369 -12.79 20.42 20.04
C LEU A 369 -12.70 19.51 18.81
N LEU A 370 -11.88 18.46 18.89
CA LEU A 370 -11.74 17.45 17.84
C LEU A 370 -13.09 16.85 17.42
N LEU A 371 -13.93 16.48 18.40
CA LEU A 371 -15.26 15.90 18.15
C LEU A 371 -16.24 16.88 17.49
N LYS A 372 -16.10 18.18 17.76
CA LYS A 372 -16.92 19.27 17.19
C LYS A 372 -16.48 19.66 15.79
N GLU A 373 -15.18 19.74 15.54
CA GLU A 373 -14.62 20.20 14.27
C GLU A 373 -14.56 19.11 13.21
N HIS A 374 -14.34 17.85 13.62
CA HIS A 374 -14.12 16.74 12.70
C HIS A 374 -15.19 15.67 12.79
N VAL A 375 -16.03 15.59 11.76
CA VAL A 375 -17.12 14.60 11.67
C VAL A 375 -16.62 13.15 11.76
N LEU A 376 -15.42 12.86 11.24
CA LEU A 376 -14.82 11.53 11.29
C LEU A 376 -14.38 11.10 12.71
N ALA A 377 -14.10 12.05 13.60
CA ALA A 377 -13.71 11.78 14.98
C ALA A 377 -14.90 11.37 15.85
N SER A 378 -16.05 12.01 15.67
CA SER A 378 -17.23 11.78 16.52
C SER A 378 -18.33 10.95 15.88
N ASN A 379 -18.47 10.96 14.55
CA ASN A 379 -19.64 10.59 13.74
C ASN A 379 -20.56 11.78 13.42
N LYS A 380 -21.16 11.78 12.22
CA LYS A 380 -22.14 12.79 11.75
C LYS A 380 -23.21 13.18 12.78
N LYS A 381 -23.83 12.21 13.47
CA LYS A 381 -24.93 12.50 14.41
C LYS A 381 -24.43 13.08 15.73
N ILE A 382 -23.38 12.50 16.29
CA ILE A 382 -22.73 12.99 17.52
C ILE A 382 -22.16 14.40 17.27
N ASN A 383 -21.45 14.59 16.15
CA ASN A 383 -20.96 15.89 15.72
C ASN A 383 -22.08 16.94 15.63
N THR A 384 -23.18 16.61 14.94
CA THR A 384 -24.31 17.53 14.79
C THR A 384 -24.89 17.93 16.15
N SER A 385 -25.09 16.98 17.05
CA SER A 385 -25.56 17.27 18.42
C SER A 385 -24.61 18.18 19.19
N LEU A 386 -23.30 17.95 19.09
CA LEU A 386 -22.29 18.76 19.76
C LEU A 386 -22.17 20.19 19.20
N VAL A 387 -22.21 20.34 17.87
CA VAL A 387 -22.07 21.65 17.20
C VAL A 387 -23.33 22.49 17.37
N GLN A 388 -24.51 21.89 17.18
CA GLN A 388 -25.78 22.61 17.26
C GLN A 388 -26.29 22.77 18.70
N LYS A 389 -25.66 22.08 19.67
CA LYS A 389 -26.16 21.94 21.05
C LYS A 389 -27.64 21.53 21.10
N ASN A 390 -28.02 20.68 20.14
CA ASN A 390 -29.39 20.21 19.99
C ASN A 390 -29.49 18.76 20.49
N TYR A 391 -29.99 18.61 21.71
CA TYR A 391 -30.20 17.33 22.38
C TYR A 391 -31.69 16.94 22.40
N SER A 392 -32.44 17.28 21.34
CA SER A 392 -33.83 16.85 21.22
C SER A 392 -33.94 15.33 21.23
N SER A 393 -35.04 14.81 21.78
CA SER A 393 -35.30 13.37 21.82
C SER A 393 -35.22 12.72 20.43
N GLU A 394 -35.64 13.43 19.37
CA GLU A 394 -35.54 12.96 17.99
C GLU A 394 -34.08 12.76 17.53
N GLN A 395 -33.17 13.68 17.86
CA GLN A 395 -31.75 13.53 17.52
C GLN A 395 -31.12 12.39 18.30
N LEU A 396 -31.43 12.27 19.59
CA LEU A 396 -30.92 11.19 20.44
C LEU A 396 -31.42 9.81 19.97
N ILE A 397 -32.68 9.68 19.56
CA ILE A 397 -33.23 8.47 18.95
C ILE A 397 -32.54 8.17 17.61
N ALA A 398 -32.26 9.19 16.80
CA ALA A 398 -31.58 9.01 15.54
C ALA A 398 -30.17 8.43 15.71
N ILE A 399 -29.43 8.79 16.76
CA ILE A 399 -28.11 8.18 17.05
C ILE A 399 -28.26 6.67 17.23
N GLU A 400 -29.22 6.22 18.03
CA GLU A 400 -29.44 4.78 18.26
C GLU A 400 -29.87 4.04 16.99
N ALA A 401 -30.73 4.64 16.17
CA ALA A 401 -31.14 4.06 14.90
C ALA A 401 -29.96 3.83 13.94
N TYR A 402 -28.99 4.76 13.90
CA TYR A 402 -27.77 4.61 13.10
C TYR A 402 -26.88 3.49 13.61
N VAL A 403 -26.73 3.37 14.93
CA VAL A 403 -25.98 2.25 15.54
C VAL A 403 -26.57 0.90 15.11
N GLN A 404 -27.89 0.77 15.09
CA GLN A 404 -28.56 -0.46 14.63
C GLN A 404 -28.36 -0.71 13.13
N GLN A 405 -28.36 0.34 12.30
CA GLN A 405 -28.04 0.22 10.88
C GLN A 405 -26.59 -0.22 10.66
N ASP A 406 -25.65 0.36 11.40
CA ASP A 406 -24.23 -0.03 11.33
C ASP A 406 -24.06 -1.51 11.67
N ILE A 407 -24.70 -1.99 12.76
CA ILE A 407 -24.70 -3.40 13.13
C ILE A 407 -25.21 -4.27 11.97
N ALA A 408 -26.33 -3.89 11.35
CA ALA A 408 -26.90 -4.65 10.25
C ALA A 408 -25.95 -4.76 9.04
N LEU A 409 -25.17 -3.71 8.78
CA LEU A 409 -24.14 -3.72 7.75
C LEU A 409 -22.92 -4.58 8.12
N GLN A 410 -22.55 -4.68 9.41
CA GLN A 410 -21.44 -5.54 9.83
C GLN A 410 -21.80 -7.04 9.87
N VAL A 411 -23.03 -7.36 10.28
CA VAL A 411 -23.48 -8.74 10.46
C VAL A 411 -23.93 -9.35 9.13
N ASN A 412 -24.87 -8.69 8.45
CA ASN A 412 -25.55 -9.26 7.28
C ASN A 412 -25.29 -8.46 5.99
N ASN A 413 -24.50 -7.38 6.06
CA ASN A 413 -24.26 -6.47 4.94
C ASN A 413 -25.57 -5.98 4.27
N SER A 414 -26.65 -5.85 5.05
CA SER A 414 -28.00 -5.54 4.55
C SER A 414 -28.84 -4.79 5.58
N LEU A 415 -29.56 -3.76 5.12
CA LEU A 415 -30.50 -2.99 5.94
C LEU A 415 -31.91 -3.60 5.99
N GLN A 416 -32.16 -4.72 5.31
CA GLN A 416 -33.49 -5.34 5.27
C GLN A 416 -33.84 -6.10 6.54
N HIS A 417 -32.83 -6.55 7.31
CA HIS A 417 -33.00 -7.42 8.48
C HIS A 417 -32.33 -6.83 9.72
N ILE A 418 -32.53 -5.54 9.98
CA ILE A 418 -31.90 -4.83 11.11
C ILE A 418 -32.18 -5.54 12.45
N GLY A 419 -33.44 -5.90 12.72
CA GLY A 419 -33.81 -6.57 13.98
C GLY A 419 -33.05 -7.87 14.24
N LEU A 420 -33.03 -8.77 13.25
CA LEU A 420 -32.31 -10.05 13.33
C LEU A 420 -30.79 -9.83 13.49
N SER A 421 -30.22 -8.89 12.74
CA SER A 421 -28.80 -8.55 12.81
C SER A 421 -28.42 -8.02 14.19
N VAL A 422 -29.29 -7.22 14.80
CA VAL A 422 -29.09 -6.67 16.15
C VAL A 422 -29.18 -7.77 17.21
N GLU A 423 -30.09 -8.72 17.05
CA GLU A 423 -30.19 -9.87 17.96
C GLU A 423 -28.95 -10.77 17.88
N GLU A 424 -28.52 -11.10 16.65
CA GLU A 424 -27.32 -11.89 16.41
C GLU A 424 -26.07 -11.19 16.98
N TRP A 425 -25.93 -9.89 16.68
CA TRP A 425 -24.85 -9.07 17.24
C TRP A 425 -24.83 -9.21 18.75
N ARG A 426 -25.92 -8.87 19.44
CA ARG A 426 -25.99 -8.87 20.92
C ARG A 426 -25.64 -10.21 21.56
N GLN A 427 -25.86 -11.32 20.86
CA GLN A 427 -25.50 -12.66 21.35
C GLN A 427 -24.02 -12.96 21.17
N ASN A 428 -23.40 -12.52 20.06
CA ASN A 428 -22.13 -13.09 19.60
C ASN A 428 -20.97 -12.09 19.45
N TYR A 429 -21.19 -10.76 19.47
CA TYR A 429 -20.13 -9.77 19.15
C TYR A 429 -18.88 -9.82 20.05
N ARG A 430 -18.99 -10.48 21.20
CA ARG A 430 -17.88 -10.65 22.17
C ARG A 430 -17.03 -11.88 21.90
N GLN A 431 -17.47 -12.77 21.02
CA GLN A 431 -16.80 -14.04 20.74
C GLN A 431 -15.64 -13.81 19.75
N PRO A 432 -14.40 -14.23 20.03
CA PRO A 432 -13.25 -13.93 19.17
C PRO A 432 -13.33 -14.51 17.75
N ASP A 433 -14.13 -15.55 17.54
CA ASP A 433 -14.28 -16.30 16.29
C ASP A 433 -15.28 -15.65 15.32
N VAL A 434 -16.07 -14.67 15.74
CA VAL A 434 -17.03 -14.02 14.83
C VAL A 434 -16.35 -12.94 13.96
N PRO A 435 -16.78 -12.77 12.69
CA PRO A 435 -16.16 -11.82 11.75
C PRO A 435 -16.16 -10.36 12.23
N TYR A 436 -17.11 -9.99 13.09
CA TYR A 436 -17.29 -8.63 13.60
C TYR A 436 -16.72 -8.39 15.00
N TYR A 437 -15.96 -9.34 15.56
CA TYR A 437 -15.33 -9.19 16.87
C TYR A 437 -14.41 -7.96 16.95
N ILE A 438 -13.49 -7.84 15.97
CA ILE A 438 -12.53 -6.71 15.90
C ILE A 438 -13.27 -5.37 15.76
N VAL A 439 -14.38 -5.36 15.01
CA VAL A 439 -15.22 -4.17 14.85
C VAL A 439 -15.82 -3.76 16.20
N ALA A 440 -16.35 -4.71 16.97
CA ALA A 440 -16.90 -4.42 18.28
C ALA A 440 -15.84 -3.92 19.28
N GLN A 441 -14.65 -4.52 19.28
CA GLN A 441 -13.52 -4.08 20.11
C GLN A 441 -13.12 -2.63 19.79
N SER A 442 -12.92 -2.33 18.50
CA SER A 442 -12.54 -1.00 18.03
C SER A 442 -13.61 0.06 18.34
N ALA A 443 -14.88 -0.24 18.06
CA ALA A 443 -15.99 0.69 18.30
C ALA A 443 -16.24 0.94 19.80
N SER A 444 -16.07 -0.09 20.64
CA SER A 444 -16.19 0.02 22.09
C SER A 444 -15.14 0.96 22.67
N LEU A 445 -13.86 0.78 22.33
CA LEU A 445 -12.79 1.67 22.80
C LEU A 445 -13.00 3.13 22.35
N HIS A 446 -13.36 3.32 21.09
CA HIS A 446 -13.61 4.67 20.56
C HIS A 446 -14.78 5.35 21.27
N MET A 447 -15.91 4.63 21.45
CA MET A 447 -17.07 5.13 22.18
C MET A 447 -16.73 5.50 23.62
N LEU A 448 -15.88 4.71 24.30
CA LEU A 448 -15.46 5.03 25.66
C LEU A 448 -14.65 6.33 25.72
N ASN A 449 -13.77 6.58 24.75
CA ASN A 449 -13.00 7.81 24.71
C ASN A 449 -13.91 9.03 24.47
N ILE A 450 -14.92 8.90 23.58
CA ILE A 450 -15.98 9.92 23.44
C ILE A 450 -16.69 10.14 24.79
N LEU A 451 -17.15 9.08 25.45
CA LEU A 451 -17.86 9.17 26.73
C LEU A 451 -17.03 9.87 27.82
N ARG A 452 -15.73 9.60 27.90
CA ARG A 452 -14.82 10.25 28.86
C ARG A 452 -14.71 11.74 28.59
N VAL A 453 -14.52 12.14 27.34
CA VAL A 453 -14.49 13.56 26.94
C VAL A 453 -15.81 14.25 27.30
N LEU A 454 -16.95 13.66 26.91
CA LEU A 454 -18.26 14.23 27.20
C LEU A 454 -18.54 14.36 28.70
N PHE A 455 -18.09 13.39 29.50
CA PHE A 455 -18.28 13.43 30.95
C PHE A 455 -17.51 14.57 31.60
N VAL A 456 -16.20 14.69 31.32
CA VAL A 456 -15.36 15.74 31.92
C VAL A 456 -15.74 17.14 31.44
N THR A 457 -16.19 17.25 30.19
CA THR A 457 -16.63 18.52 29.60
C THR A 457 -18.13 18.80 29.76
N GLU A 458 -18.79 18.09 30.68
CA GLU A 458 -20.16 18.33 31.12
C GLU A 458 -21.21 18.30 29.99
N GLN A 459 -20.99 17.49 28.94
CA GLN A 459 -21.95 17.26 27.86
C GLN A 459 -22.93 16.13 28.24
N PHE A 460 -23.63 16.31 29.36
CA PHE A 460 -24.34 15.24 30.07
C PHE A 460 -25.48 14.59 29.27
N GLU A 461 -26.28 15.37 28.53
CA GLU A 461 -27.42 14.82 27.78
C GLU A 461 -26.96 13.83 26.70
N LEU A 462 -25.87 14.16 26.01
CA LEU A 462 -25.29 13.26 25.01
C LEU A 462 -24.57 12.09 25.67
N PHE A 463 -23.88 12.33 26.79
CA PHE A 463 -23.26 11.27 27.58
C PHE A 463 -24.28 10.21 28.01
N GLU A 464 -25.43 10.63 28.57
CA GLU A 464 -26.51 9.74 29.03
C GLU A 464 -27.06 8.89 27.89
N LYS A 465 -27.25 9.47 26.70
CA LYS A 465 -27.70 8.68 25.55
C LYS A 465 -26.65 7.70 25.06
N LEU A 466 -25.38 8.14 24.95
CA LEU A 466 -24.32 7.28 24.46
C LEU A 466 -23.97 6.15 25.44
N ILE A 467 -24.08 6.35 26.76
CA ILE A 467 -23.87 5.29 27.75
C ILE A 467 -24.99 4.24 27.70
N GLU A 468 -26.23 4.65 27.42
CA GLU A 468 -27.35 3.73 27.17
C GLU A 468 -27.05 2.84 25.96
N ILE A 469 -26.69 3.46 24.84
CA ILE A 469 -26.32 2.76 23.59
C ILE A 469 -25.14 1.82 23.84
N TYR A 470 -24.10 2.29 24.53
CA TYR A 470 -22.92 1.49 24.85
C TYR A 470 -23.29 0.23 25.63
N LYS A 471 -24.07 0.38 26.72
CA LYS A 471 -24.51 -0.76 27.54
C LYS A 471 -25.36 -1.76 26.74
N LYS A 472 -26.15 -1.27 25.78
CA LYS A 472 -27.07 -2.09 25.00
C LYS A 472 -26.39 -2.86 23.86
N TYR A 473 -25.38 -2.26 23.22
CA TYR A 473 -24.80 -2.76 21.97
C TYR A 473 -23.28 -2.98 21.96
N LEU A 474 -22.50 -2.37 22.87
CA LEU A 474 -21.02 -2.36 22.82
C LEU A 474 -20.35 -2.68 24.17
N LEU A 475 -21.10 -3.26 25.10
CA LEU A 475 -20.64 -3.60 26.44
C LEU A 475 -19.57 -4.71 26.41
N ILE A 476 -18.30 -4.32 26.38
CA ILE A 476 -17.16 -5.20 26.65
C ILE A 476 -16.72 -4.95 28.10
N ASP A 477 -16.67 -6.02 28.90
CA ASP A 477 -16.54 -5.91 30.35
C ASP A 477 -15.24 -5.22 30.77
N ASP A 478 -14.10 -5.62 30.20
CA ASP A 478 -12.79 -5.00 30.48
C ASP A 478 -12.74 -3.52 30.12
N HIS A 479 -13.41 -3.14 29.03
CA HIS A 479 -13.49 -1.76 28.58
C HIS A 479 -14.38 -0.95 29.53
N PHE A 480 -15.56 -1.50 29.86
CA PHE A 480 -16.53 -0.83 30.72
C PHE A 480 -15.99 -0.61 32.13
N GLU A 481 -15.23 -1.55 32.69
CA GLU A 481 -14.61 -1.38 33.99
C GLU A 481 -13.60 -0.22 33.99
N LYS A 482 -12.82 -0.05 32.91
CA LYS A 482 -11.95 1.13 32.74
C LYS A 482 -12.73 2.45 32.67
N LEU A 483 -13.97 2.45 32.19
CA LEU A 483 -14.83 3.63 32.24
C LEU A 483 -15.37 3.87 33.66
N ARG A 484 -15.78 2.82 34.37
CA ARG A 484 -16.28 2.95 35.75
C ARG A 484 -15.22 3.51 36.69
N VAL A 485 -14.01 2.95 36.64
CA VAL A 485 -12.87 3.44 37.43
C VAL A 485 -12.58 4.90 37.10
N PHE A 486 -12.60 5.25 35.81
CA PHE A 486 -12.44 6.64 35.38
C PHE A 486 -13.50 7.56 36.00
N ILE A 487 -14.79 7.25 35.84
CA ILE A 487 -15.89 8.08 36.36
C ILE A 487 -15.81 8.21 37.89
N SER A 488 -15.48 7.12 38.60
CA SER A 488 -15.33 7.15 40.07
C SER A 488 -14.16 7.99 40.57
N ALA A 489 -13.22 8.38 39.70
CA ALA A 489 -12.15 9.29 40.08
C ALA A 489 -12.61 10.77 40.08
N TYR A 490 -13.75 11.07 39.46
CA TYR A 490 -14.30 12.43 39.32
C TYR A 490 -15.58 12.67 40.16
N VAL A 491 -16.16 11.61 40.73
CA VAL A 491 -17.36 11.62 41.59
C VAL A 491 -16.99 11.07 42.95
#